data_AF-A0A6N2L6E7-F1
#
_entry.id   AF-A0A6N2L6E7-F1
#
_cell.length_a   1.000
_cell.length_b   1.000
_cell.length_c   1.000
_cell.angle_alpha   90.00
_cell.angle_beta   90.00
_cell.angle_gamma   90.00
#
_symmetry.space_group_name_H-M   'P 1'
#
loop_
_entity.id
_entity.type
_entity.pdbx_description
1 polymer ?
#
loop_
_entity_poly.entity_id
_entity_poly.type
_entity_poly.pdbx_seq_one_letter_code
_entity_poly.pdbx_strand_id
1 'polypeptide(L)'
;MGRGKIEIKKIENANSRQVTFSKRRAGLLKKAQELAILCDAEVAVIVFSNTGKLFEFSSSGMKRTLSRYSKLLNSPEQPKIEYNAEVVFDSCFH
;
A
#
# COMPACT_ATOMS: atom_id res chain seq x y z
N MET A 1 -21.69 15.74 4.56
CA MET A 1 -22.26 14.43 4.19
C MET A 1 -21.35 13.33 4.72
N GLY A 2 -21.77 12.61 5.77
CA GLY A 2 -21.00 11.53 6.36
C GLY A 2 -20.83 10.35 5.40
N ARG A 3 -19.68 9.67 5.46
CA ARG A 3 -19.46 8.44 4.69
C ARG A 3 -20.06 7.26 5.47
N GLY A 4 -20.97 6.51 4.85
CA GLY A 4 -21.44 5.24 5.39
C GLY A 4 -20.30 4.20 5.43
N LYS A 5 -20.38 3.27 6.38
CA LYS A 5 -19.50 2.09 6.44
C LYS A 5 -19.68 1.29 5.14
N ILE A 6 -18.58 0.82 4.55
CA ILE A 6 -18.61 -0.08 3.39
C ILE A 6 -17.89 -1.38 3.74
N GLU A 7 -18.38 -2.50 3.23
CA GLU A 7 -17.71 -3.80 3.33
C GLU A 7 -16.40 -3.80 2.54
N ILE A 8 -15.39 -4.54 3.03
CA ILE A 8 -14.13 -4.73 2.30
C ILE A 8 -14.30 -5.87 1.29
N LYS A 9 -14.91 -5.52 0.17
CA LYS A 9 -15.05 -6.36 -1.02
C LYS A 9 -14.86 -5.52 -2.28
N LYS A 10 -14.75 -6.18 -3.44
CA LYS A 10 -14.69 -5.48 -4.72
C LYS A 10 -15.95 -4.61 -4.90
N ILE A 11 -15.75 -3.34 -5.26
CA ILE A 11 -16.86 -2.45 -5.59
C ILE A 11 -17.30 -2.78 -7.01
N GLU A 12 -18.54 -3.24 -7.18
CA GLU A 12 -19.05 -3.69 -8.49
C GLU A 12 -19.28 -2.53 -9.46
N ASN A 13 -19.91 -1.44 -9.00
CA ASN A 13 -20.15 -0.26 -9.82
C ASN A 13 -18.82 0.40 -10.25
N ALA A 14 -18.59 0.48 -11.57
CA ALA A 14 -17.33 0.96 -12.13
C ALA A 14 -17.03 2.43 -11.77
N ASN A 15 -18.03 3.30 -11.79
CA ASN A 15 -17.88 4.73 -11.45
C ASN A 15 -17.53 4.91 -9.97
N SER A 16 -18.27 4.23 -9.08
CA SER A 16 -17.99 4.22 -7.65
C SER A 16 -16.61 3.64 -7.35
N ARG A 17 -16.20 2.58 -8.06
CA ARG A 17 -14.88 1.97 -7.94
C ARG A 17 -13.78 2.94 -8.37
N GLN A 18 -13.93 3.65 -9.48
CA GLN A 18 -12.95 4.63 -9.95
C GLN A 18 -12.78 5.80 -8.98
N VAL A 19 -13.90 6.38 -8.51
CA VAL A 19 -13.86 7.47 -7.52
C VAL A 19 -13.23 7.00 -6.22
N THR A 20 -13.59 5.80 -5.75
CA THR A 20 -13.03 5.22 -4.53
C THR A 20 -11.54 4.92 -4.67
N PHE A 21 -11.12 4.36 -5.80
CA PHE A 21 -9.71 4.12 -6.10
C PHE A 21 -8.91 5.41 -6.03
N SER A 22 -9.36 6.47 -6.72
CA SER A 22 -8.66 7.77 -6.69
C SER A 22 -8.52 8.32 -5.28
N LYS A 23 -9.59 8.27 -4.46
CA LYS A 23 -9.58 8.77 -3.08
C LYS A 23 -8.72 7.91 -2.16
N ARG A 24 -8.87 6.58 -2.20
CA ARG A 24 -8.10 5.65 -1.34
C ARG A 24 -6.62 5.64 -1.69
N ARG A 25 -6.29 5.65 -2.98
CA ARG A 25 -4.90 5.76 -3.45
C ARG A 25 -4.27 7.04 -2.93
N ALA A 26 -4.93 8.20 -3.08
CA ALA A 26 -4.41 9.47 -2.55
C ALA A 26 -4.21 9.43 -1.03
N GLY A 27 -5.17 8.86 -0.29
CA GLY A 27 -5.05 8.67 1.16
C GLY A 27 -3.89 7.75 1.57
N LEU A 28 -3.70 6.64 0.85
CA LEU A 28 -2.59 5.70 1.06
C LEU A 28 -1.24 6.38 0.83
N LEU A 29 -1.10 7.10 -0.28
CA LEU A 29 0.14 7.83 -0.59
C LEU A 29 0.45 8.89 0.47
N LYS A 30 -0.56 9.63 0.94
CA LYS A 30 -0.39 10.60 2.03
C LYS A 30 0.10 9.91 3.31
N LYS A 31 -0.48 8.78 3.68
CA LYS A 31 -0.08 8.01 4.87
C LYS A 31 1.34 7.45 4.75
N ALA A 32 1.71 6.96 3.57
CA ALA A 32 3.07 6.50 3.30
C ALA A 32 4.10 7.63 3.42
N GLN A 33 3.76 8.83 2.92
CA GLN A 33 4.59 10.02 3.06
C GLN A 33 4.70 10.47 4.52
N GLU A 34 3.58 10.53 5.26
CA GLU A 34 3.58 10.85 6.69
C GLU A 34 4.49 9.88 7.47
N LEU A 35 4.39 8.58 7.23
CA LEU A 35 5.23 7.57 7.88
C LEU A 35 6.72 7.75 7.55
N ALA A 36 7.05 7.98 6.27
CA ALA A 36 8.42 8.20 5.85
C ALA A 36 9.05 9.41 6.57
N ILE A 37 8.31 10.50 6.73
CA ILE A 37 8.78 11.72 7.39
C ILE A 37 8.86 11.54 8.91
N LEU A 38 7.79 11.04 9.54
CA LEU A 38 7.67 10.99 11.00
C LEU A 38 8.66 10.00 11.64
N CYS A 39 8.98 8.93 10.92
CA CYS A 39 9.78 7.83 11.46
C CYS A 39 11.13 7.66 10.76
N ASP A 40 11.53 8.60 9.88
CA ASP A 40 12.72 8.51 9.04
C ASP A 40 12.84 7.14 8.33
N ALA A 41 11.71 6.67 7.80
CA ALA A 41 11.59 5.36 7.19
C ALA A 41 11.67 5.44 5.66
N GLU A 42 12.42 4.52 5.04
CA GLU A 42 12.37 4.34 3.59
C GLU A 42 11.09 3.58 3.20
N VAL A 43 10.17 4.26 2.53
CA VAL A 43 8.85 3.73 2.17
C VAL A 43 8.65 3.86 0.66
N ALA A 44 8.16 2.79 0.04
CA ALA A 44 7.71 2.80 -1.35
C ALA A 44 6.34 2.13 -1.49
N VAL A 45 5.51 2.67 -2.38
CA VAL A 45 4.17 2.16 -2.70
C VAL A 45 4.05 2.06 -4.22
N ILE A 46 3.63 0.90 -4.72
CA ILE A 46 3.37 0.64 -6.13
C ILE A 46 1.92 0.19 -6.26
N VAL A 47 1.15 0.84 -7.13
CA VAL A 47 -0.27 0.53 -7.38
C VAL A 47 -0.52 0.42 -8.88
N PHE A 48 -0.94 -0.76 -9.32
CA PHE A 48 -1.47 -0.98 -10.67
C PHE A 48 -2.98 -0.86 -10.65
N SER A 49 -3.56 0.01 -11.48
CA SER A 49 -5.00 0.04 -11.67
C SER A 49 -5.48 -1.13 -12.54
N ASN A 50 -6.78 -1.41 -12.48
CA ASN A 50 -7.43 -2.34 -13.42
C ASN A 50 -7.38 -1.86 -14.88
N THR A 51 -6.98 -0.62 -15.13
CA THR A 51 -6.78 -0.05 -16.46
C THR A 51 -5.32 -0.12 -16.93
N GLY A 52 -4.44 -0.80 -16.16
CA GLY A 52 -3.02 -0.95 -16.49
C GLY A 52 -2.17 0.29 -16.20
N LYS A 53 -2.73 1.32 -15.55
CA LYS A 53 -1.96 2.52 -15.18
C LYS A 53 -1.17 2.25 -13.91
N LEU A 54 0.11 2.60 -13.96
CA LEU A 54 1.01 2.58 -12.81
C LEU A 54 0.89 3.90 -12.03
N PHE A 55 0.74 3.77 -10.71
CA PHE A 55 0.87 4.88 -9.76
C PHE A 55 1.88 4.47 -8.70
N GLU A 56 2.87 5.32 -8.46
CA GLU A 56 3.92 5.01 -7.51
C GLU A 56 4.30 6.20 -6.63
N PHE A 57 4.89 5.87 -5.48
CA PHE A 57 5.51 6.80 -4.55
C PHE A 57 6.73 6.12 -3.94
N SER A 58 7.80 6.88 -3.72
CA SER A 58 8.96 6.43 -2.95
C SER A 58 9.58 7.64 -2.26
N SER A 59 9.94 7.50 -0.98
CA SER A 59 10.60 8.57 -0.22
C SER A 59 12.05 8.81 -0.63
N SER A 60 12.72 7.82 -1.24
CA SER A 60 14.14 7.90 -1.62
C SER A 60 14.42 7.54 -3.09
N GLY A 61 13.37 7.48 -3.92
CA GLY A 61 13.43 7.13 -5.33
C GLY A 61 13.20 5.63 -5.58
N MET A 62 12.26 5.32 -6.48
CA MET A 62 11.79 3.94 -6.70
C MET A 62 12.91 2.96 -7.06
N LYS A 63 13.82 3.36 -7.97
CA LYS A 63 14.95 2.53 -8.39
C LYS A 63 15.87 2.16 -7.22
N ARG A 64 16.10 3.10 -6.28
CA ARG A 64 16.94 2.89 -5.10
C ARG A 64 16.28 1.90 -4.15
N THR A 65 15.00 2.11 -3.85
CA THR A 65 14.24 1.22 -2.95
C THR A 65 14.13 -0.19 -3.52
N LEU A 66 13.83 -0.34 -4.81
CA LEU A 66 13.79 -1.65 -5.47
C LEU A 66 15.17 -2.32 -5.50
N SER A 67 16.24 -1.58 -5.79
CA SER A 67 17.60 -2.14 -5.75
C SER A 67 17.97 -2.64 -4.35
N ARG A 68 17.64 -1.87 -3.30
CA ARG A 68 17.85 -2.26 -1.90
C ARG A 68 17.06 -3.53 -1.57
N TYR A 69 15.79 -3.59 -1.94
CA TYR A 69 14.94 -4.77 -1.74
C TYR A 69 15.49 -6.01 -2.44
N SER A 70 15.82 -5.90 -3.74
CA SER A 70 16.39 -7.02 -4.50
C SER A 70 17.72 -7.50 -3.91
N LYS A 71 18.60 -6.61 -3.45
CA LYS A 71 19.85 -7.01 -2.79
C LYS A 71 19.62 -7.83 -1.52
N LEU A 72 18.61 -7.47 -0.71
CA LEU A 72 18.25 -8.22 0.49
C LEU A 72 17.74 -9.62 0.18
N LEU A 73 16.94 -9.78 -0.89
CA LEU A 73 16.44 -11.10 -1.29
C LEU A 73 17.55 -12.04 -1.82
N ASN A 74 18.62 -11.48 -2.39
CA ASN A 74 19.72 -12.23 -2.97
C ASN A 74 20.91 -12.43 -2.00
N SER A 75 20.81 -11.95 -0.76
CA SER A 75 21.86 -12.13 0.25
C SER A 75 21.73 -13.49 0.94
N PRO A 76 22.83 -14.22 1.17
CA PRO A 76 22.81 -15.49 1.91
C PRO A 76 22.48 -15.33 3.40
N GLU A 77 22.60 -14.12 3.96
CA GLU A 77 22.02 -13.78 5.27
C GLU A 77 20.53 -13.50 5.10
N GLN A 78 19.70 -14.41 5.59
CA GLN A 78 18.25 -14.27 5.51
C GLN A 78 17.81 -12.97 6.17
N PRO A 79 17.15 -12.04 5.45
CA PRO A 79 16.53 -10.90 6.08
C PRO A 79 15.46 -11.40 7.04
N LYS A 80 15.45 -10.88 8.27
CA LYS A 80 14.32 -11.01 9.19
C LYS A 80 13.15 -10.21 8.62
N ILE A 81 12.48 -10.75 7.59
CA ILE A 81 11.22 -10.20 7.12
C ILE A 81 10.20 -10.52 8.20
N GLU A 82 9.86 -9.51 9.01
CA GLU A 82 8.82 -9.62 10.00
C GLU A 82 7.47 -9.59 9.28
N TYR A 83 6.98 -10.78 8.93
CA TYR A 83 5.62 -10.95 8.44
C TYR A 83 4.67 -10.76 9.63
N ASN A 84 4.07 -9.57 9.75
CA ASN A 84 2.91 -9.42 10.61
C ASN A 84 1.74 -10.18 9.96
N ALA A 85 1.49 -11.39 10.45
CA ALA A 85 0.42 -12.28 9.97
C ALA A 85 -1.00 -11.79 10.33
N GLU A 86 -1.17 -10.66 11.02
CA GLU A 86 -2.48 -10.14 11.40
C GLU A 86 -2.99 -9.06 10.44
N VAL A 87 -3.28 -9.48 9.21
CA VAL A 87 -4.50 -9.03 8.53
C VAL A 87 -5.33 -10.28 8.27
N VAL A 88 -5.51 -11.10 9.31
CA VAL A 88 -6.54 -12.14 9.31
C VAL A 88 -7.87 -11.39 9.36
N PHE A 89 -8.57 -11.46 8.24
CA PHE A 89 -9.93 -10.97 8.01
C PHE A 89 -11.00 -11.75 8.80
N ASP A 90 -10.65 -12.28 9.98
CA ASP A 90 -11.54 -13.09 10.78
C ASP A 90 -11.45 -12.70 12.26
N SER A 91 -12.23 -11.69 12.61
CA SER A 91 -12.93 -11.66 13.89
C SER A 91 -14.34 -11.17 13.65
N CYS A 92 -15.15 -12.11 13.18
CA CYS A 92 -16.48 -12.26 13.74
C CYS A 92 -16.32 -12.34 15.28
N PHE A 93 -16.41 -11.22 16.00
CA PHE A 93 -16.61 -11.21 17.45
C PHE A 93 -17.37 -9.94 17.85
N HIS A 94 -18.70 -10.13 17.94
CA HIS A 94 -19.76 -9.34 18.59
C HIS A 94 -19.76 -7.81 18.40
#